data_AF-A0A9X4I3D7-F1
#
_entry.id   AF-A0A9X4I3D7-F1
#
_cell.length_a   1.000
_cell.length_b   1.000
_cell.length_c   1.000
_cell.angle_alpha   90.00
_cell.angle_beta   90.00
_cell.angle_gamma   90.00
#
_symmetry.space_group_name_H-M   'P 1'
#
loop_
_entity.id
_entity.type
_entity.pdbx_description
1 polymer ?
#
loop_
_entity_poly.entity_id
_entity_poly.type
_entity_poly.pdbx_seq_one_letter_code
_entity_poly.pdbx_strand_id
1 'polypeptide(L)'
;PGEEIYCDEHGRVRVQFPWDRLGQDDDKSSCWVRVTQAWAGATWGHMAIPRIGQEVVVSFLDGDPDQPMITGRSYHIVNRPPYRLPEFKALSPLRSKEHHGKRHNELRLDDTTGQISAALMSDHDHTALHLGYLTHPRHFGGQPRGQGFELRTDTHGVIRAGGGLLLTTELRARAVQHHTDLAETAERLQTAQQYHTTFARVARDHLAQEGGDQDEVGEALKAQHDAICGYAGNPEANRFPELADPQLVLASPTGIATTTPESTHIACGEHLGLSTGGHTSLAIGKRLLISASRGVRQFVQSMGWRLV
;
A
#
# COMPACT_ATOMS: atom_id res chain seq x y z
N PRO A 1 35.11 -12.43 16.79
CA PRO A 1 34.62 -12.00 18.13
C PRO A 1 33.67 -10.80 18.00
N GLY A 2 32.49 -10.87 18.62
CA GLY A 2 31.47 -9.80 18.53
C GLY A 2 30.49 -9.90 17.34
N GLU A 3 30.60 -10.97 16.55
CA GLU A 3 29.67 -11.28 15.45
C GLU A 3 28.32 -11.80 16.00
N GLU A 4 27.21 -11.54 15.31
CA GLU A 4 25.89 -12.07 15.69
C GLU A 4 25.53 -13.31 14.86
N ILE A 5 26.00 -13.39 13.61
CA ILE A 5 25.72 -14.48 12.67
C ILE A 5 27.03 -14.99 12.09
N TYR A 6 27.37 -16.25 12.34
CA TYR A 6 28.59 -16.87 11.84
C TYR A 6 28.28 -18.10 10.99
N CYS A 7 28.37 -17.96 9.67
CA CYS A 7 28.17 -19.02 8.70
C CYS A 7 29.18 -18.96 7.54
N ASP A 8 29.30 -20.05 6.79
CA ASP A 8 30.09 -20.08 5.56
C ASP A 8 29.23 -19.86 4.30
N GLU A 9 29.86 -19.99 3.13
CA GLU A 9 29.24 -19.81 1.79
C GLU A 9 28.07 -20.75 1.48
N HIS A 10 27.89 -21.82 2.28
CA HIS A 10 26.79 -22.78 2.13
C HIS A 10 25.72 -22.62 3.23
N GLY A 11 25.83 -21.59 4.08
CA GLY A 11 24.92 -21.38 5.20
C GLY A 11 25.09 -22.42 6.31
N ARG A 12 26.25 -23.09 6.38
CA ARG A 12 26.58 -23.98 7.50
C ARG A 12 27.00 -23.15 8.71
N VAL A 13 26.81 -23.67 9.91
CA VAL A 13 27.19 -23.01 11.17
C VAL A 13 28.11 -23.91 12.01
N ARG A 14 28.79 -23.34 13.01
CA ARG A 14 29.48 -24.08 14.07
C ARG A 14 28.56 -24.20 15.29
N VAL A 15 28.72 -25.26 16.07
CA VAL A 15 27.92 -25.53 17.27
C VAL A 15 28.82 -25.92 18.44
N GLN A 16 28.39 -25.66 19.67
CA GLN A 16 28.95 -26.28 20.86
C GLN A 16 28.01 -27.41 21.29
N PHE A 17 28.52 -28.64 21.42
CA PHE A 17 27.74 -29.73 21.97
C PHE A 17 27.78 -29.69 23.50
N PRO A 18 26.64 -29.92 24.21
CA PRO A 18 26.59 -29.87 25.67
C PRO A 18 27.51 -30.86 26.38
N TRP A 19 27.90 -31.95 25.70
CA TRP A 19 28.79 -32.98 26.25
C TRP A 19 30.27 -32.70 25.96
N ASP A 20 30.60 -31.77 25.06
CA ASP A 20 31.98 -31.36 24.80
C ASP A 20 32.43 -30.38 25.88
N ARG A 21 33.37 -30.83 26.71
CA ARG A 21 33.97 -30.07 27.83
C ARG A 21 35.28 -29.36 27.45
N LEU A 22 35.83 -29.67 26.27
CA LEU A 22 37.10 -29.10 25.80
C LEU A 22 36.86 -27.88 24.92
N GLY A 23 35.75 -27.84 24.19
CA GLY A 23 35.29 -26.66 23.45
C GLY A 23 35.18 -25.42 24.33
N GLN A 24 35.42 -24.27 23.71
CA GLN A 24 35.49 -22.96 24.39
C GLN A 24 34.39 -22.00 23.91
N ASP A 25 33.28 -22.55 23.39
CA ASP A 25 32.19 -21.78 22.78
C ASP A 25 32.67 -20.82 21.67
N ASP A 26 33.57 -21.31 20.80
CA ASP A 26 34.23 -20.51 19.77
C ASP A 26 34.10 -21.12 18.36
N ASP A 27 34.79 -20.52 17.37
CA ASP A 27 34.74 -20.94 15.98
C ASP A 27 35.44 -22.29 15.70
N LYS A 28 36.08 -22.87 16.72
CA LYS A 28 36.79 -24.15 16.67
C LYS A 28 36.06 -25.27 17.41
N SER A 29 34.92 -24.98 18.06
CA SER A 29 34.13 -25.94 18.84
C SER A 29 33.56 -27.14 18.06
N SER A 30 33.35 -27.02 16.75
CA SER A 30 32.86 -28.13 15.91
C SER A 30 33.38 -28.03 14.49
N CYS A 31 33.05 -28.98 13.61
CA CYS A 31 33.10 -28.81 12.15
C CYS A 31 31.96 -27.89 11.65
N TRP A 32 31.93 -27.57 10.35
CA TRP A 32 30.79 -26.89 9.73
C TRP A 32 29.58 -27.83 9.58
N VAL A 33 28.46 -27.46 10.19
CA VAL A 33 27.23 -28.27 10.23
C VAL A 33 26.16 -27.67 9.31
N ARG A 34 25.59 -28.50 8.43
CA ARG A 34 24.49 -28.10 7.53
C ARG A 34 23.19 -27.86 8.30
N VAL A 35 22.37 -26.93 7.81
CA VAL A 35 21.10 -26.52 8.43
C VAL A 35 19.94 -26.79 7.47
N THR A 36 18.98 -27.62 7.88
CA THR A 36 17.74 -27.83 7.11
C THR A 36 16.96 -26.52 6.98
N GLN A 37 16.29 -26.36 5.84
CA GLN A 37 15.43 -25.22 5.56
C GLN A 37 14.02 -25.70 5.29
N ALA A 38 13.02 -24.84 5.53
CA ALA A 38 11.63 -25.13 5.22
C ALA A 38 11.40 -25.37 3.71
N TRP A 39 12.20 -24.71 2.85
CA TRP A 39 12.16 -24.87 1.40
C TRP A 39 13.54 -24.58 0.81
N ALA A 40 14.14 -25.52 0.07
CA ALA A 40 15.46 -25.34 -0.54
C ALA A 40 15.48 -25.89 -1.98
N GLY A 41 15.76 -25.00 -2.95
CA GLY A 41 15.99 -25.32 -4.35
C GLY A 41 17.28 -24.69 -4.88
N ALA A 42 17.64 -24.98 -6.13
CA ALA A 42 18.82 -24.41 -6.76
C ALA A 42 18.63 -22.91 -7.00
N THR A 43 19.18 -22.07 -6.12
CA THR A 43 19.09 -20.58 -6.10
C THR A 43 17.70 -19.99 -5.80
N TRP A 44 16.81 -20.74 -5.14
CA TRP A 44 15.51 -20.27 -4.68
C TRP A 44 15.04 -21.06 -3.43
N GLY A 45 14.19 -20.45 -2.59
CA GLY A 45 13.70 -21.08 -1.36
C GLY A 45 13.76 -20.14 -0.15
N HIS A 46 13.71 -20.73 1.05
CA HIS A 46 13.81 -20.06 2.34
C HIS A 46 15.20 -20.23 2.94
N MET A 47 15.76 -19.15 3.49
CA MET A 47 17.03 -19.18 4.21
C MET A 47 16.88 -18.45 5.55
N ALA A 48 16.98 -19.20 6.65
CA ALA A 48 17.18 -18.62 7.97
C ALA A 48 18.43 -19.23 8.58
N ILE A 49 19.49 -18.45 8.78
CA ILE A 49 20.72 -18.92 9.43
C ILE A 49 20.52 -18.87 10.95
N PRO A 50 20.89 -19.94 11.71
CA PRO A 50 20.95 -19.86 13.17
C PRO A 50 21.93 -18.77 13.61
N ARG A 51 21.51 -17.91 14.53
CA ARG A 51 22.40 -16.88 15.12
C ARG A 51 23.19 -17.47 16.28
N ILE A 52 24.33 -16.86 16.60
CA ILE A 52 25.14 -17.27 17.76
C ILE A 52 24.28 -17.22 19.03
N GLY A 53 24.35 -18.29 19.83
CA GLY A 53 23.56 -18.46 21.05
C GLY A 53 22.16 -19.06 20.85
N GLN A 54 21.71 -19.30 19.61
CA GLN A 54 20.45 -20.03 19.38
C GLN A 54 20.63 -21.53 19.56
N GLU A 55 19.68 -22.15 20.26
CA GLU A 55 19.61 -23.60 20.40
C GLU A 55 19.11 -24.24 19.10
N VAL A 56 19.78 -25.34 18.71
CA VAL A 56 19.50 -26.10 17.50
C VAL A 56 19.36 -27.57 17.84
N VAL A 57 18.49 -28.27 17.10
CA VAL A 57 18.37 -29.72 17.17
C VAL A 57 19.31 -30.32 16.12
N VAL A 58 20.30 -31.07 16.58
CA VAL A 58 21.25 -31.77 15.71
C VAL A 58 20.85 -33.24 15.60
N SER A 59 20.71 -33.72 14.38
CA SER A 59 20.59 -35.14 14.05
C SER A 59 21.89 -35.62 13.41
N PHE A 60 22.15 -36.92 13.50
CA PHE A 60 23.33 -37.55 12.96
C PHE A 60 22.90 -38.49 11.83
N LEU A 61 23.44 -38.30 10.63
CA LEU A 61 23.07 -39.12 9.46
C LEU A 61 23.47 -40.58 9.71
N ASP A 62 22.53 -41.50 9.52
CA ASP A 62 22.69 -42.93 9.83
C ASP A 62 23.16 -43.22 11.28
N GLY A 63 22.97 -42.27 12.20
CA GLY A 63 23.43 -42.37 13.58
C GLY A 63 24.93 -42.13 13.77
N ASP A 64 25.66 -41.70 12.74
CA ASP A 64 27.09 -41.42 12.76
C ASP A 64 27.39 -40.05 13.40
N PRO A 65 28.02 -39.99 14.60
CA PRO A 65 28.38 -38.75 15.27
C PRO A 65 29.25 -37.80 14.44
N ASP A 66 29.98 -38.32 13.45
CA ASP A 66 30.85 -37.54 12.57
C ASP A 66 30.10 -36.87 11.41
N GLN A 67 28.80 -37.16 11.25
CA GLN A 67 27.94 -36.59 10.21
C GLN A 67 26.75 -35.80 10.78
N PRO A 68 27.00 -34.70 11.53
CA PRO A 68 25.95 -33.88 12.10
C PRO A 68 25.19 -33.08 11.04
N MET A 69 23.90 -32.90 11.27
CA MET A 69 23.02 -32.02 10.52
C MET A 69 22.00 -31.38 11.46
N ILE A 70 21.84 -30.06 11.40
CA ILE A 70 20.81 -29.34 12.15
C ILE A 70 19.48 -29.56 11.45
N THR A 71 18.50 -30.14 12.16
CA THR A 71 17.18 -30.50 11.64
C THR A 71 16.04 -29.66 12.19
N GLY A 72 16.27 -28.90 13.26
CA GLY A 72 15.24 -28.08 13.89
C GLY A 72 15.78 -27.05 14.88
N ARG A 73 14.87 -26.31 15.50
CA ARG A 73 15.14 -25.30 16.53
C ARG A 73 14.02 -25.30 17.57
N SER A 74 14.36 -24.92 18.79
CA SER A 74 13.46 -24.85 19.93
C SER A 74 13.58 -23.49 20.62
N TYR A 75 12.44 -22.98 21.08
CA TYR A 75 12.43 -21.96 22.13
C TYR A 75 12.62 -22.64 23.49
N HIS A 76 13.26 -21.95 24.42
CA HIS A 76 13.45 -22.41 25.80
C HIS A 76 13.49 -21.20 26.78
N ILE A 77 13.96 -21.38 28.02
CA ILE A 77 13.84 -20.36 29.07
C ILE A 77 14.60 -19.06 28.78
N VAL A 78 15.77 -19.10 28.10
CA VAL A 78 16.47 -17.87 27.68
C VAL A 78 16.14 -17.43 26.26
N ASN A 79 15.89 -18.36 25.32
CA ASN A 79 15.40 -18.03 23.98
C ASN A 79 13.88 -18.20 23.93
N ARG A 80 13.13 -17.18 24.35
CA ARG A 80 11.67 -17.24 24.51
C ARG A 80 10.93 -16.97 23.19
N PRO A 81 9.69 -17.47 23.03
CA PRO A 81 8.87 -17.13 21.87
C PRO A 81 8.60 -15.62 21.77
N PRO A 82 8.30 -15.08 20.56
CA PRO A 82 8.12 -13.64 20.33
C PRO A 82 6.96 -13.00 21.10
N TYR A 83 5.98 -13.81 21.53
CA TYR A 83 4.84 -13.40 22.34
C TYR A 83 4.70 -14.29 23.58
N ARG A 84 4.12 -13.72 24.64
CA ARG A 84 3.84 -14.44 25.89
C ARG A 84 2.81 -15.55 25.65
N LEU A 85 3.21 -16.79 25.92
CA LEU A 85 2.34 -17.95 25.91
C LEU A 85 1.98 -18.36 27.36
N PRO A 86 0.77 -18.89 27.62
CA PRO A 86 -0.28 -19.25 26.66
C PRO A 86 -1.25 -18.11 26.27
N GLU A 87 -1.01 -16.89 26.75
CA GLU A 87 -1.94 -15.75 26.57
C GLU A 87 -2.21 -15.39 25.11
N PHE A 88 -1.15 -15.28 24.30
CA PHE A 88 -1.25 -14.91 22.88
C PHE A 88 -1.19 -16.13 21.94
N LYS A 89 -1.76 -17.26 22.36
CA LYS A 89 -1.73 -18.53 21.60
C LYS A 89 -2.41 -18.50 20.23
N ALA A 90 -3.25 -17.50 19.96
CA ALA A 90 -3.90 -17.30 18.67
C ALA A 90 -3.06 -16.46 17.69
N LEU A 91 -1.88 -16.00 18.10
CA LEU A 91 -0.95 -15.28 17.22
C LEU A 91 0.04 -16.24 16.57
N SER A 92 0.20 -16.07 15.26
CA SER A 92 1.15 -16.81 14.43
C SER A 92 2.11 -15.83 13.73
N PRO A 93 3.23 -15.44 14.38
CA PRO A 93 4.19 -14.51 13.79
C PRO A 93 5.33 -15.21 13.04
N LEU A 94 5.79 -14.57 11.97
CA LEU A 94 7.13 -14.72 11.40
C LEU A 94 7.88 -13.41 11.70
N ARG A 95 8.69 -13.42 12.75
CA ARG A 95 9.44 -12.25 13.25
C ARG A 95 10.94 -12.45 13.02
N SER A 96 11.57 -11.44 12.41
CA SER A 96 13.02 -11.34 12.26
C SER A 96 13.64 -10.52 13.41
N LYS A 97 14.97 -10.33 13.38
CA LYS A 97 15.68 -9.42 14.28
C LYS A 97 16.70 -8.63 13.47
N GLU A 98 16.80 -7.35 13.71
CA GLU A 98 17.83 -6.49 13.16
C GLU A 98 19.23 -7.01 13.52
N HIS A 99 20.12 -7.03 12.55
CA HIS A 99 21.50 -7.44 12.75
C HIS A 99 22.25 -6.39 13.59
N HIS A 100 22.87 -6.83 14.68
CA HIS A 100 23.47 -5.98 15.72
C HIS A 100 22.52 -4.97 16.38
N GLY A 101 21.22 -5.11 16.14
CA GLY A 101 20.18 -4.22 16.65
C GLY A 101 19.09 -4.95 17.42
N LYS A 102 18.04 -4.21 17.75
CA LYS A 102 16.87 -4.72 18.51
C LYS A 102 15.56 -4.63 17.73
N ARG A 103 15.56 -3.96 16.58
CA ARG A 103 14.38 -3.82 15.74
C ARG A 103 14.01 -5.14 15.08
N HIS A 104 12.82 -5.22 14.50
CA HIS A 104 12.38 -6.37 13.76
C HIS A 104 11.51 -6.01 12.56
N ASN A 105 11.43 -6.94 11.62
CA ASN A 105 10.34 -7.04 10.65
C ASN A 105 9.47 -8.23 11.04
N GLU A 106 8.16 -8.12 10.85
CA GLU A 106 7.20 -9.16 11.21
C GLU A 106 6.06 -9.28 10.21
N LEU A 107 5.77 -10.52 9.82
CA LEU A 107 4.46 -10.92 9.33
C LEU A 107 3.69 -11.55 10.50
N ARG A 108 2.50 -11.03 10.82
CA ARG A 108 1.68 -11.53 11.93
C ARG A 108 0.30 -11.91 11.45
N LEU A 109 -0.11 -13.13 11.76
CA LEU A 109 -1.50 -13.58 11.64
C LEU A 109 -2.11 -13.68 13.05
N ASP A 110 -3.33 -13.19 13.20
CA ASP A 110 -4.08 -13.22 14.46
C ASP A 110 -5.42 -13.90 14.23
N ASP A 111 -5.56 -15.11 14.77
CA ASP A 111 -6.75 -15.95 14.63
C ASP A 111 -7.72 -15.79 15.81
N THR A 112 -7.61 -14.69 16.57
CA THR A 112 -8.55 -14.39 17.66
C THR A 112 -9.97 -14.27 17.10
N THR A 113 -10.90 -15.08 17.62
CA THR A 113 -12.31 -15.11 17.19
C THR A 113 -12.93 -13.71 17.20
N GLY A 114 -13.53 -13.30 16.08
CA GLY A 114 -14.14 -11.98 15.91
C GLY A 114 -13.14 -10.84 15.70
N GLN A 115 -11.84 -11.12 15.68
CA GLN A 115 -10.76 -10.14 15.55
C GLN A 115 -9.66 -10.61 14.57
N ILE A 116 -10.05 -11.38 13.56
CA ILE A 116 -9.07 -11.91 12.59
C ILE A 116 -8.33 -10.75 11.89
N SER A 117 -7.01 -10.84 11.85
CA SER A 117 -6.20 -9.80 11.21
C SER A 117 -4.87 -10.35 10.69
N ALA A 118 -4.31 -9.64 9.71
CA ALA A 118 -2.97 -9.86 9.20
C ALA A 118 -2.20 -8.53 9.21
N ALA A 119 -0.90 -8.59 9.49
CA ALA A 119 -0.04 -7.41 9.46
C ALA A 119 1.35 -7.74 8.91
N LEU A 120 1.87 -6.86 8.05
CA LEU A 120 3.29 -6.81 7.69
C LEU A 120 3.87 -5.52 8.26
N MET A 121 4.87 -5.63 9.12
CA MET A 121 5.37 -4.54 9.94
C MET A 121 6.89 -4.46 9.89
N SER A 122 7.41 -3.25 9.93
CA SER A 122 8.81 -2.94 10.20
C SER A 122 8.89 -1.91 11.32
N ASP A 123 9.78 -2.14 12.28
CA ASP A 123 10.11 -1.13 13.29
C ASP A 123 10.79 0.11 12.67
N HIS A 124 11.31 0.02 11.45
CA HIS A 124 11.90 1.17 10.76
C HIS A 124 10.80 2.17 10.37
N ASP A 125 10.88 3.36 10.98
CA ASP A 125 9.88 4.43 10.87
C ASP A 125 8.45 3.93 11.02
N HIS A 126 8.28 2.87 11.83
CA HIS A 126 7.00 2.31 12.17
C HIS A 126 6.13 1.97 10.93
N THR A 127 6.78 1.53 9.84
CA THR A 127 6.11 1.25 8.57
C THR A 127 5.31 -0.05 8.62
N ALA A 128 4.03 -0.01 8.24
CA ALA A 128 3.17 -1.18 8.32
C ALA A 128 2.02 -1.20 7.30
N LEU A 129 1.65 -2.41 6.88
CA LEU A 129 0.37 -2.74 6.25
C LEU A 129 -0.43 -3.61 7.23
N HIS A 130 -1.61 -3.13 7.64
CA HIS A 130 -2.53 -3.86 8.49
C HIS A 130 -3.84 -4.16 7.76
N LEU A 131 -4.38 -5.37 7.95
CA LEU A 131 -5.58 -5.88 7.28
C LEU A 131 -6.54 -6.52 8.29
N GLY A 132 -7.84 -6.32 8.13
CA GLY A 132 -8.90 -6.93 8.95
C GLY A 132 -9.19 -6.12 10.21
N TYR A 133 -9.14 -6.77 11.38
CA TYR A 133 -9.41 -6.13 12.67
C TYR A 133 -8.17 -5.42 13.22
N LEU A 134 -8.14 -4.09 13.15
CA LEU A 134 -6.97 -3.30 13.48
C LEU A 134 -6.85 -3.13 14.99
N THR A 135 -5.72 -3.52 15.56
CA THR A 135 -5.42 -3.39 17.00
C THR A 135 -4.10 -2.67 17.22
N HIS A 136 -3.94 -2.06 18.40
CA HIS A 136 -2.61 -1.66 18.89
C HIS A 136 -1.70 -2.89 19.04
N PRO A 137 -0.37 -2.73 18.96
CA PRO A 137 0.58 -3.83 19.13
C PRO A 137 0.29 -4.68 20.38
N ARG A 138 0.05 -5.97 20.18
CA ARG A 138 -0.48 -6.88 21.22
C ARG A 138 0.56 -7.37 22.23
N HIS A 139 1.66 -6.66 22.48
CA HIS A 139 2.66 -7.15 23.46
C HIS A 139 2.06 -7.35 24.86
N PHE A 140 0.98 -6.63 25.22
CA PHE A 140 0.27 -6.72 26.51
C PHE A 140 -1.27 -6.64 26.36
N GLY A 141 -1.81 -7.04 25.20
CA GLY A 141 -3.21 -6.82 24.82
C GLY A 141 -3.35 -5.64 23.85
N GLY A 142 -4.22 -5.78 22.84
CA GLY A 142 -4.40 -4.76 21.80
C GLY A 142 -5.78 -4.14 21.89
N GLN A 143 -5.84 -2.83 22.15
CA GLN A 143 -7.09 -2.09 22.03
C GLN A 143 -7.48 -1.94 20.55
N PRO A 144 -8.77 -2.06 20.20
CA PRO A 144 -9.24 -1.84 18.82
C PRO A 144 -8.90 -0.43 18.34
N ARG A 145 -8.52 -0.28 17.07
CA ARG A 145 -8.29 1.03 16.42
C ARG A 145 -9.04 1.24 15.11
N GLY A 146 -9.64 0.19 14.55
CA GLY A 146 -10.36 0.28 13.28
C GLY A 146 -10.62 -1.08 12.64
N GLN A 147 -11.23 -1.05 11.46
CA GLN A 147 -11.49 -2.21 10.62
C GLN A 147 -11.23 -1.85 9.15
N GLY A 148 -10.76 -2.80 8.36
CA GLY A 148 -10.45 -2.60 6.94
C GLY A 148 -8.96 -2.78 6.68
N PHE A 149 -8.32 -1.77 6.08
CA PHE A 149 -6.87 -1.76 5.90
C PHE A 149 -6.26 -0.42 6.33
N GLU A 150 -5.00 -0.45 6.73
CA GLU A 150 -4.19 0.73 6.98
C GLU A 150 -2.80 0.50 6.39
N LEU A 151 -2.36 1.41 5.53
CA LEU A 151 -0.97 1.55 5.11
C LEU A 151 -0.43 2.81 5.77
N ARG A 152 0.63 2.68 6.57
CA ARG A 152 1.21 3.81 7.29
C ARG A 152 2.73 3.75 7.38
N THR A 153 3.32 4.91 7.64
CA THR A 153 4.72 5.09 7.97
C THR A 153 4.90 6.47 8.62
N ASP A 154 5.92 6.63 9.46
CA ASP A 154 6.30 7.92 10.05
C ASP A 154 7.28 8.69 9.13
N THR A 155 7.57 8.14 7.94
CA THR A 155 8.44 8.74 6.92
C THR A 155 7.71 8.91 5.59
N HIS A 156 8.45 8.97 4.49
CA HIS A 156 7.93 9.16 3.14
C HIS A 156 7.02 8.00 2.71
N GLY A 157 5.81 8.34 2.24
CA GLY A 157 4.91 7.43 1.55
C GLY A 157 4.81 7.78 0.06
N VAL A 158 4.94 6.79 -0.82
CA VAL A 158 4.77 6.97 -2.27
C VAL A 158 3.89 5.85 -2.81
N ILE A 159 2.80 6.22 -3.49
CA ILE A 159 1.97 5.30 -4.29
C ILE A 159 2.23 5.63 -5.76
N ARG A 160 2.74 4.67 -6.52
CA ARG A 160 3.04 4.82 -7.95
C ARG A 160 2.43 3.66 -8.72
N ALA A 161 1.57 3.99 -9.69
CA ALA A 161 0.96 3.03 -10.59
C ALA A 161 1.14 3.51 -12.04
N GLY A 162 1.98 2.82 -12.80
CA GLY A 162 2.35 3.21 -14.17
C GLY A 162 1.25 2.99 -15.21
N GLY A 163 0.19 2.26 -14.86
CA GLY A 163 -1.01 2.07 -15.69
C GLY A 163 -2.22 2.87 -15.21
N GLY A 164 -2.02 3.85 -14.33
CA GLY A 164 -3.11 4.64 -13.73
C GLY A 164 -3.44 4.22 -12.30
N LEU A 165 -4.11 5.10 -11.56
CA LEU A 165 -4.46 4.95 -10.15
C LEU A 165 -5.92 5.36 -9.92
N LEU A 166 -6.77 4.40 -9.57
CA LEU A 166 -8.14 4.65 -9.11
C LEU A 166 -8.18 4.65 -7.58
N LEU A 167 -8.51 5.78 -6.97
CA LEU A 167 -8.79 5.90 -5.54
C LEU A 167 -10.29 6.11 -5.37
N THR A 168 -10.99 5.10 -4.86
CA THR A 168 -12.45 5.09 -4.84
C THR A 168 -13.02 4.58 -3.53
N THR A 169 -14.18 5.11 -3.14
CA THR A 169 -15.04 4.52 -2.10
C THR A 169 -16.28 3.83 -2.67
N GLU A 170 -16.34 3.63 -3.99
CA GLU A 170 -17.33 2.78 -4.65
C GLU A 170 -17.11 1.31 -4.26
N LEU A 171 -18.17 0.65 -3.81
CA LEU A 171 -18.06 -0.70 -3.26
C LEU A 171 -18.01 -1.76 -4.38
N ARG A 172 -16.97 -2.60 -4.35
CA ARG A 172 -16.96 -3.91 -5.02
C ARG A 172 -17.02 -5.02 -3.98
N ALA A 173 -18.24 -5.34 -3.55
CA ALA A 173 -18.46 -6.30 -2.47
C ALA A 173 -17.78 -7.63 -2.79
N ARG A 174 -16.96 -8.12 -1.85
CA ARG A 174 -16.20 -9.38 -1.98
C ARG A 174 -15.34 -9.48 -3.25
N ALA A 175 -14.90 -8.33 -3.80
CA ALA A 175 -14.12 -8.26 -5.03
C ALA A 175 -14.77 -9.03 -6.21
N VAL A 176 -16.10 -8.99 -6.32
CA VAL A 176 -16.85 -9.69 -7.39
C VAL A 176 -16.57 -9.08 -8.77
N GLN A 177 -16.37 -7.76 -8.83
CA GLN A 177 -15.95 -7.07 -10.05
C GLN A 177 -14.43 -6.95 -10.11
N HIS A 178 -13.90 -6.73 -11.32
CA HIS A 178 -12.47 -6.51 -11.52
C HIS A 178 -11.98 -5.21 -10.88
N HIS A 179 -10.67 -5.13 -10.62
CA HIS A 179 -10.08 -4.10 -9.77
C HIS A 179 -10.12 -2.66 -10.33
N THR A 180 -10.40 -2.50 -11.63
CA THR A 180 -10.47 -1.22 -12.35
C THR A 180 -11.90 -0.84 -12.73
N ASP A 181 -12.88 -1.66 -12.37
CA ASP A 181 -14.29 -1.39 -12.67
C ASP A 181 -14.72 -0.05 -12.06
N LEU A 182 -15.20 0.87 -12.90
CA LEU A 182 -15.48 2.26 -12.55
C LEU A 182 -16.72 2.83 -13.25
N ALA A 183 -17.68 1.99 -13.66
CA ALA A 183 -18.85 2.39 -14.46
C ALA A 183 -19.59 3.65 -13.93
N GLU A 184 -19.81 3.74 -12.62
CA GLU A 184 -20.48 4.89 -11.98
C GLU A 184 -19.64 6.17 -12.07
N THR A 185 -18.32 6.04 -12.10
CA THR A 185 -17.38 7.15 -12.29
C THR A 185 -17.37 7.60 -13.75
N ALA A 186 -17.36 6.66 -14.69
CA ALA A 186 -17.46 6.95 -16.11
C ALA A 186 -18.74 7.75 -16.43
N GLU A 187 -19.91 7.31 -15.94
CA GLU A 187 -21.19 8.00 -16.17
C GLU A 187 -21.19 9.44 -15.62
N ARG A 188 -20.63 9.65 -14.43
CA ARG A 188 -20.51 10.99 -13.83
C ARG A 188 -19.58 11.91 -14.62
N LEU A 189 -18.45 11.39 -15.09
CA LEU A 189 -17.51 12.15 -15.91
C LEU A 189 -18.10 12.46 -17.29
N GLN A 190 -18.90 11.54 -17.86
CA GLN A 190 -19.64 11.80 -19.09
C GLN A 190 -20.66 12.93 -18.89
N THR A 191 -21.42 12.93 -17.79
CA THR A 191 -22.35 14.01 -17.46
C THR A 191 -21.63 15.36 -17.28
N ALA A 192 -20.48 15.37 -16.60
CA ALA A 192 -19.65 16.55 -16.43
C ALA A 192 -19.16 17.11 -17.79
N GLN A 193 -18.70 16.23 -18.68
CA GLN A 193 -18.29 16.58 -20.05
C GLN A 193 -19.46 17.18 -20.86
N GLN A 194 -20.68 16.66 -20.69
CA GLN A 194 -21.87 17.18 -21.36
C GLN A 194 -22.23 18.61 -20.90
N TYR A 195 -21.99 18.97 -19.64
CA TYR A 195 -22.16 20.34 -19.18
C TYR A 195 -21.23 21.31 -19.91
N HIS A 196 -19.95 20.95 -20.10
CA HIS A 196 -19.02 21.79 -20.85
C HIS A 196 -19.48 21.98 -22.30
N THR A 197 -19.85 20.90 -22.98
CA THR A 197 -20.30 20.96 -24.39
C THR A 197 -21.58 21.78 -24.55
N THR A 198 -22.56 21.57 -23.66
CA THR A 198 -23.86 22.24 -23.75
C THR A 198 -23.74 23.73 -23.45
N PHE A 199 -23.07 24.10 -22.36
CA PHE A 199 -22.93 25.52 -22.00
C PHE A 199 -22.01 26.27 -22.95
N ALA A 200 -20.96 25.65 -23.51
CA ALA A 200 -20.14 26.25 -24.56
C ALA A 200 -20.98 26.63 -25.79
N ARG A 201 -21.82 25.69 -26.26
CA ARG A 201 -22.72 25.95 -27.40
C ARG A 201 -23.67 27.12 -27.12
N VAL A 202 -24.35 27.10 -25.97
CA VAL A 202 -25.30 28.18 -25.60
C VAL A 202 -24.58 29.53 -25.45
N ALA A 203 -23.40 29.55 -24.84
CA ALA A 203 -22.61 30.77 -24.70
C ALA A 203 -22.20 31.35 -26.07
N ARG A 204 -21.87 30.50 -27.05
CA ARG A 204 -21.58 30.90 -28.44
C ARG A 204 -22.81 31.40 -29.18
N ASP A 205 -23.95 30.72 -29.04
CA ASP A 205 -25.23 31.15 -29.62
C ASP A 205 -25.62 32.56 -29.14
N HIS A 206 -25.18 32.93 -27.92
CA HIS A 206 -25.35 34.26 -27.33
C HIS A 206 -24.14 35.20 -27.48
N LEU A 207 -23.15 34.85 -28.31
CA LEU A 207 -21.95 35.65 -28.58
C LEU A 207 -21.13 36.01 -27.32
N ALA A 208 -21.30 35.26 -26.22
CA ALA A 208 -20.55 35.44 -24.97
C ALA A 208 -19.22 34.67 -24.98
N GLN A 209 -19.11 33.67 -25.86
CA GLN A 209 -17.91 32.90 -26.17
C GLN A 209 -17.77 32.75 -27.69
N GLU A 210 -16.58 32.39 -28.15
CA GLU A 210 -16.25 32.11 -29.55
C GLU A 210 -15.82 30.65 -29.69
N GLY A 211 -15.71 30.17 -30.94
CA GLY A 211 -15.10 28.86 -31.18
C GLY A 211 -13.67 28.82 -30.65
N GLY A 212 -13.33 27.75 -29.94
CA GLY A 212 -12.01 27.58 -29.32
C GLY A 212 -11.92 27.98 -27.84
N ASP A 213 -12.98 28.54 -27.24
CA ASP A 213 -12.98 28.82 -25.79
C ASP A 213 -13.27 27.54 -24.98
N GLN A 214 -14.51 27.35 -24.54
CA GLN A 214 -14.93 26.22 -23.73
C GLN A 214 -15.07 24.94 -24.58
N ASP A 215 -15.11 25.06 -25.91
CA ASP A 215 -15.11 23.91 -26.82
C ASP A 215 -13.82 23.09 -26.69
N GLU A 216 -12.64 23.72 -26.67
CA GLU A 216 -11.34 23.05 -26.50
C GLU A 216 -11.29 22.29 -25.17
N VAL A 217 -11.81 22.90 -24.10
CA VAL A 217 -11.94 22.24 -22.79
C VAL A 217 -12.87 21.03 -22.88
N GLY A 218 -14.01 21.15 -23.56
CA GLY A 218 -14.98 20.07 -23.73
C GLY A 218 -14.43 18.88 -24.54
N GLU A 219 -13.63 19.15 -25.56
CA GLU A 219 -12.94 18.13 -26.36
C GLU A 219 -11.84 17.42 -25.55
N ALA A 220 -11.02 18.16 -24.82
CA ALA A 220 -9.98 17.59 -23.96
C ALA A 220 -10.58 16.71 -22.85
N LEU A 221 -11.66 17.16 -22.19
CA LEU A 221 -12.36 16.36 -21.18
C LEU A 221 -13.01 15.11 -21.76
N LYS A 222 -13.49 15.17 -23.01
CA LYS A 222 -14.01 13.98 -23.71
C LYS A 222 -12.91 12.97 -23.98
N ALA A 223 -11.77 13.41 -24.54
CA ALA A 223 -10.63 12.53 -24.78
C ALA A 223 -10.13 11.88 -23.47
N GLN A 224 -10.08 12.66 -22.38
CA GLN A 224 -9.74 12.14 -21.06
C GLN A 224 -10.74 11.07 -20.58
N HIS A 225 -12.04 11.34 -20.70
CA HIS A 225 -13.09 10.38 -20.34
C HIS A 225 -12.99 9.09 -21.16
N ASP A 226 -12.80 9.19 -22.48
CA ASP A 226 -12.63 8.04 -23.36
C ASP A 226 -11.40 7.20 -22.95
N ALA A 227 -10.30 7.83 -22.53
CA ALA A 227 -9.13 7.14 -22.01
C ALA A 227 -9.33 6.53 -20.59
N ILE A 228 -10.21 7.11 -19.75
CA ILE A 228 -10.59 6.52 -18.46
C ILE A 228 -11.43 5.25 -18.67
N CYS A 229 -12.43 5.31 -19.54
CA CYS A 229 -13.23 4.16 -19.95
C CYS A 229 -12.37 3.12 -20.68
N GLY A 230 -11.39 3.61 -21.44
CA GLY A 230 -10.49 2.84 -22.26
C GLY A 230 -11.16 2.22 -23.49
N TYR A 231 -10.39 1.43 -24.25
CA TYR A 231 -10.75 1.06 -25.61
C TYR A 231 -11.09 -0.43 -25.78
N ALA A 232 -10.25 -1.32 -25.26
CA ALA A 232 -10.42 -2.76 -25.43
C ALA A 232 -9.78 -3.54 -24.26
N GLY A 233 -10.56 -4.45 -23.68
CA GLY A 233 -10.10 -5.44 -22.71
C GLY A 233 -10.01 -6.84 -23.30
N ASN A 234 -9.38 -7.75 -22.56
CA ASN A 234 -9.47 -9.20 -22.76
C ASN A 234 -9.58 -9.86 -21.38
N PRO A 235 -10.82 -10.06 -20.86
CA PRO A 235 -11.04 -10.65 -19.55
C PRO A 235 -10.46 -12.07 -19.40
N GLU A 236 -10.44 -12.87 -20.48
CA GLU A 236 -9.82 -14.20 -20.47
C GLU A 236 -8.30 -14.15 -20.22
N ALA A 237 -7.67 -13.03 -20.59
CA ALA A 237 -6.27 -12.74 -20.33
C ALA A 237 -6.03 -11.83 -19.11
N ASN A 238 -7.04 -11.63 -18.25
CA ASN A 238 -6.99 -10.74 -17.07
C ASN A 238 -6.58 -9.29 -17.43
N ARG A 239 -7.09 -8.78 -18.56
CA ARG A 239 -6.91 -7.39 -19.01
C ARG A 239 -8.26 -6.72 -19.14
N PHE A 240 -8.42 -5.56 -18.51
CA PHE A 240 -9.65 -4.77 -18.52
C PHE A 240 -9.41 -3.46 -19.27
N PRO A 241 -10.45 -2.86 -19.88
CA PRO A 241 -10.26 -1.74 -20.79
C PRO A 241 -9.83 -0.45 -20.08
N GLU A 242 -10.24 -0.22 -18.84
CA GLU A 242 -10.16 1.08 -18.17
C GLU A 242 -8.73 1.56 -17.93
N LEU A 243 -8.57 2.89 -17.81
CA LEU A 243 -7.29 3.56 -17.58
C LEU A 243 -6.27 3.24 -18.69
N ALA A 244 -6.66 3.47 -19.95
CA ALA A 244 -5.78 3.29 -21.11
C ALA A 244 -4.53 4.19 -21.03
N ASP A 245 -4.67 5.35 -20.38
CA ASP A 245 -3.59 6.26 -20.01
C ASP A 245 -3.36 6.26 -18.49
N PRO A 246 -2.15 6.63 -18.01
CA PRO A 246 -1.79 6.59 -16.59
C PRO A 246 -2.43 7.73 -15.77
N GLN A 247 -3.75 7.73 -15.68
CA GLN A 247 -4.54 8.76 -15.01
C GLN A 247 -4.70 8.47 -13.51
N LEU A 248 -4.74 9.54 -12.70
CA LEU A 248 -5.22 9.47 -11.32
C LEU A 248 -6.70 9.84 -11.29
N VAL A 249 -7.56 8.90 -10.91
CA VAL A 249 -9.01 9.10 -10.79
C VAL A 249 -9.40 9.03 -9.31
N LEU A 250 -10.05 10.08 -8.81
CA LEU A 250 -10.64 10.13 -7.47
C LEU A 250 -12.16 10.01 -7.59
N ALA A 251 -12.76 9.03 -6.92
CA ALA A 251 -14.19 8.76 -7.03
C ALA A 251 -14.83 8.46 -5.67
N SER A 252 -16.06 8.93 -5.46
CA SER A 252 -16.84 8.62 -4.27
C SER A 252 -18.32 8.80 -4.53
N PRO A 253 -19.22 7.90 -4.09
CA PRO A 253 -20.66 8.05 -4.34
C PRO A 253 -21.29 9.20 -3.54
N THR A 254 -20.64 9.68 -2.47
CA THR A 254 -21.25 10.62 -1.51
C THR A 254 -20.55 11.99 -1.48
N GLY A 255 -19.25 12.05 -1.69
CA GLY A 255 -18.52 13.32 -1.72
C GLY A 255 -17.02 13.17 -1.62
N ILE A 256 -16.31 14.22 -2.03
CA ILE A 256 -14.86 14.33 -1.92
C ILE A 256 -14.55 15.62 -1.17
N ALA A 257 -13.76 15.54 -0.11
CA ALA A 257 -13.34 16.68 0.69
C ALA A 257 -11.81 16.81 0.67
N THR A 258 -11.32 18.03 0.50
CA THR A 258 -9.89 18.36 0.60
C THR A 258 -9.73 19.55 1.55
N THR A 259 -8.71 19.52 2.39
CA THR A 259 -8.49 20.56 3.41
C THR A 259 -7.01 20.66 3.77
N THR A 260 -6.56 21.86 4.09
CA THR A 260 -5.24 22.17 4.65
C THR A 260 -5.36 23.45 5.46
N PRO A 261 -4.65 23.59 6.60
CA PRO A 261 -4.56 24.87 7.31
C PRO A 261 -3.73 25.91 6.54
N GLU A 262 -2.99 25.49 5.52
CA GLU A 262 -2.13 26.34 4.71
C GLU A 262 -2.70 26.53 3.29
N SER A 263 -1.89 26.30 2.25
CA SER A 263 -2.26 26.58 0.86
C SER A 263 -2.59 25.30 0.09
N THR A 264 -3.66 25.35 -0.71
CA THR A 264 -3.94 24.38 -1.77
C THR A 264 -3.52 24.99 -3.12
N HIS A 265 -2.80 24.23 -3.94
CA HIS A 265 -2.39 24.64 -5.29
C HIS A 265 -2.85 23.61 -6.32
N ILE A 266 -3.58 24.06 -7.35
CA ILE A 266 -4.02 23.26 -8.48
C ILE A 266 -3.39 23.87 -9.74
N ALA A 267 -2.52 23.11 -10.39
CA ALA A 267 -1.88 23.51 -11.64
C ALA A 267 -2.09 22.45 -12.72
N CYS A 268 -2.36 22.91 -13.93
CA CYS A 268 -2.54 22.10 -15.12
C CYS A 268 -1.75 22.73 -16.28
N GLY A 269 -1.22 21.91 -17.17
CA GLY A 269 -0.51 22.38 -18.37
C GLY A 269 -1.44 22.84 -19.50
N GLU A 270 -2.66 22.30 -19.52
CA GLU A 270 -3.67 22.58 -20.56
C GLU A 270 -4.90 23.25 -19.92
N HIS A 271 -5.92 22.47 -19.55
CA HIS A 271 -7.21 23.00 -19.10
C HIS A 271 -7.55 22.59 -17.66
N LEU A 272 -8.15 23.51 -16.90
CA LEU A 272 -8.84 23.22 -15.64
C LEU A 272 -10.35 23.27 -15.88
N GLY A 273 -10.99 22.10 -15.91
CA GLY A 273 -12.44 21.97 -15.99
C GLY A 273 -13.08 21.84 -14.61
N LEU A 274 -14.08 22.68 -14.31
CA LEU A 274 -14.92 22.56 -13.12
C LEU A 274 -16.37 22.46 -13.55
N SER A 275 -17.03 21.35 -13.20
CA SER A 275 -18.43 21.10 -13.54
C SER A 275 -19.23 20.77 -12.27
N THR A 276 -20.40 21.39 -12.12
CA THR A 276 -21.30 21.12 -10.99
C THR A 276 -22.73 21.01 -11.50
N GLY A 277 -23.46 19.98 -11.06
CA GLY A 277 -24.92 19.89 -11.30
C GLY A 277 -25.74 20.83 -10.42
N GLY A 278 -25.16 21.31 -9.32
CA GLY A 278 -25.71 22.34 -8.44
C GLY A 278 -24.96 23.67 -8.55
N HIS A 279 -24.90 24.42 -7.46
CA HIS A 279 -24.14 25.68 -7.40
C HIS A 279 -22.63 25.45 -7.26
N THR A 280 -21.84 26.26 -7.95
CA THR A 280 -20.45 26.51 -7.56
C THR A 280 -20.41 27.74 -6.65
N SER A 281 -19.92 27.59 -5.41
CA SER A 281 -19.85 28.66 -4.41
C SER A 281 -18.41 28.91 -3.98
N LEU A 282 -18.01 30.18 -3.95
CA LEU A 282 -16.67 30.62 -3.53
C LEU A 282 -16.82 31.58 -2.35
N ALA A 283 -16.38 31.17 -1.15
CA ALA A 283 -16.35 32.00 0.04
C ALA A 283 -14.89 32.36 0.38
N ILE A 284 -14.53 33.63 0.27
CA ILE A 284 -13.13 34.06 0.30
C ILE A 284 -12.96 35.11 1.41
N GLY A 285 -12.17 34.77 2.43
CA GLY A 285 -11.99 35.63 3.60
C GLY A 285 -11.22 36.94 3.33
N LYS A 286 -10.55 37.07 2.18
CA LYS A 286 -9.82 38.28 1.77
C LYS A 286 -10.27 38.76 0.39
N ARG A 287 -9.55 38.39 -0.69
CA ARG A 287 -9.79 38.88 -2.05
C ARG A 287 -9.88 37.72 -3.03
N LEU A 288 -10.86 37.77 -3.93
CA LEU A 288 -10.85 36.97 -5.17
C LEU A 288 -10.00 37.70 -6.20
N LEU A 289 -8.90 37.09 -6.62
CA LEU A 289 -8.01 37.65 -7.64
C LEU A 289 -8.08 36.77 -8.89
N ILE A 290 -8.40 37.38 -10.03
CA ILE A 290 -8.48 36.71 -11.33
C ILE A 290 -7.56 37.49 -12.27
N SER A 291 -6.63 36.80 -12.93
CA SER A 291 -5.73 37.38 -13.93
C SER A 291 -5.71 36.47 -15.14
N ALA A 292 -6.09 37.01 -16.30
CA ALA A 292 -6.14 36.29 -17.56
C ALA A 292 -5.36 37.09 -18.61
N SER A 293 -4.49 36.42 -19.37
CA SER A 293 -3.65 37.07 -20.39
C SER A 293 -4.42 37.48 -21.65
N ARG A 294 -5.47 36.72 -21.99
CA ARG A 294 -6.28 36.95 -23.20
C ARG A 294 -7.65 37.55 -22.88
N GLY A 295 -8.34 37.05 -21.86
CA GLY A 295 -9.63 37.59 -21.48
C GLY A 295 -10.34 36.77 -20.42
N VAL A 296 -11.38 37.38 -19.83
CA VAL A 296 -12.33 36.72 -18.94
C VAL A 296 -13.68 36.74 -19.63
N ARG A 297 -14.24 35.57 -19.93
CA ARG A 297 -15.56 35.42 -20.56
C ARG A 297 -16.53 34.83 -19.55
N GLN A 298 -17.66 35.48 -19.41
CA GLN A 298 -18.65 35.20 -18.38
C GLN A 298 -20.01 35.15 -19.03
N PHE A 299 -20.60 33.95 -19.05
CA PHE A 299 -21.92 33.73 -19.59
C PHE A 299 -22.86 33.30 -18.48
N VAL A 300 -23.98 33.99 -18.35
CA VAL A 300 -25.04 33.65 -17.40
C VAL A 300 -26.32 33.46 -18.20
N GLN A 301 -26.75 32.21 -18.36
CA GLN A 301 -27.89 31.86 -19.21
C GLN A 301 -29.21 32.48 -18.70
N SER A 302 -29.37 32.55 -17.38
CA SER A 302 -30.59 33.02 -16.73
C SER A 302 -30.28 33.78 -15.45
N MET A 303 -31.17 34.68 -15.03
CA MET A 303 -31.05 35.52 -13.82
C MET A 303 -29.96 36.62 -13.85
N GLY A 304 -29.07 36.60 -14.84
CA GLY A 304 -28.07 37.65 -15.08
C GLY A 304 -26.92 37.67 -14.06
N TRP A 305 -25.97 38.59 -14.28
CA TRP A 305 -24.83 38.81 -13.40
C TRP A 305 -25.13 39.93 -12.41
N ARG A 306 -24.97 39.69 -11.11
CA ARG A 306 -25.07 40.73 -10.08
C ARG A 306 -23.69 41.03 -9.49
N LEU A 307 -23.14 42.20 -9.84
CA LEU A 307 -21.95 42.76 -9.21
C LEU A 307 -22.41 43.88 -8.27
N VAL A 308 -22.10 43.75 -6.98
CA VAL A 308 -22.45 44.73 -5.93
C VAL A 308 -21.18 45.35 -5.38
#